data_AF-A0A382W1D5-F1
#
_entry.id   AF-A0A382W1D5-F1
#
_cell.length_a   1.000
_cell.length_b   1.000
_cell.length_c   1.000
_cell.angle_alpha   90.00
_cell.angle_beta   90.00
_cell.angle_gamma   90.00
#
_symmetry.space_group_name_H-M   'P 1'
#
loop_
_entity.id
_entity.type
_entity.pdbx_description
1 polymer ?
#
loop_
_entity_poly.entity_id
_entity_poly.type
_entity_poly.pdbx_seq_one_letter_code
_entity_poly.pdbx_strand_id
1 'polypeptide(L)' 'VILLPLLFIFGIVSSLFNNKIRKGMIGRLSTYKQLKAFMANTGKGRAIYWFHAASHGEFEQVKPVLAGLKEVEPKSLS' A
#
# COMPACT_ATOMS: atom_id res chain seq x y z
N VAL A 1 8.70 -2.42 -23.75
CA VAL A 1 8.27 -1.22 -23.00
C VAL A 1 6.83 -0.78 -23.31
N ILE A 2 6.29 -1.05 -24.51
CA ILE A 2 4.93 -0.63 -24.93
C ILE A 2 3.79 -1.40 -24.22
N LEU A 3 4.04 -2.60 -23.72
CA LEU A 3 3.02 -3.45 -23.08
C LEU A 3 2.34 -2.77 -21.88
N LEU A 4 3.11 -2.10 -21.02
CA LEU A 4 2.59 -1.48 -19.81
C LEU A 4 1.60 -0.33 -20.09
N PRO A 5 1.90 0.67 -20.95
CA PRO A 5 0.93 1.71 -21.28
C PRO A 5 -0.32 1.14 -21.99
N LEU A 6 -0.18 0.09 -22.80
CA LEU A 6 -1.35 -0.57 -23.42
C LEU A 6 -2.26 -1.23 -22.37
N LEU A 7 -1.69 -1.97 -21.42
CA LEU A 7 -2.45 -2.56 -20.32
C LEU A 7 -3.12 -1.49 -19.45
N PHE A 8 -2.47 -0.35 -19.25
CA PHE A 8 -3.03 0.77 -18.51
C PHE A 8 -4.24 1.40 -19.22
N ILE A 9 -4.12 1.68 -20.53
CA ILE A 9 -5.23 2.19 -21.36
C ILE A 9 -6.39 1.19 -21.36
N PHE A 10 -6.10 -0.10 -21.56
CA PHE A 10 -7.11 -1.15 -21.49
C PHE A 10 -7.81 -1.20 -20.13
N GLY A 11 -7.07 -1.03 -19.03
CA GLY A 11 -7.62 -0.95 -17.68
C GLY A 11 -8.54 0.25 -17.47
N ILE A 12 -8.19 1.42 -18.03
CA ILE A 12 -9.04 2.62 -18.01
C ILE A 12 -10.34 2.36 -18.78
N VAL A 13 -10.27 1.86 -20.01
CA VAL A 13 -11.47 1.58 -20.82
C VAL A 13 -12.36 0.54 -20.12
N SER A 14 -11.76 -0.55 -19.63
CA SER A 14 -12.47 -1.61 -18.89
C SER A 14 -13.14 -1.09 -17.60
N SER A 15 -12.60 -0.04 -16.98
CA SER A 15 -13.16 0.57 -15.77
C SER A 15 -14.51 1.26 -16.01
N LEU A 16 -14.83 1.66 -17.24
CA LEU A 16 -16.12 2.25 -17.58
C LEU A 16 -17.26 1.24 -17.43
N PHE A 17 -16.97 -0.05 -17.68
CA PHE A 17 -17.96 -1.12 -17.72
C PHE A 17 -17.97 -2.00 -16.47
N ASN A 18 -16.87 -2.03 -15.69
CA ASN A 18 -16.75 -2.90 -14.53
C ASN A 18 -16.46 -2.13 -13.22
N ASN A 19 -17.40 -2.24 -12.27
CA ASN A 19 -17.31 -1.63 -10.94
C ASN A 19 -16.07 -2.03 -10.14
N LYS A 20 -15.64 -3.29 -10.20
CA LYS A 20 -14.46 -3.79 -9.49
C LYS A 20 -13.18 -3.17 -10.08
N ILE A 21 -13.07 -3.12 -11.40
CA ILE A 21 -11.94 -2.49 -12.10
C ILE A 21 -11.91 -1.00 -11.78
N ARG A 22 -13.05 -0.30 -11.87
CA ARG A 22 -13.18 1.11 -11.51
C ARG A 22 -12.71 1.43 -10.10
N LYS A 23 -13.19 0.68 -9.10
CA LYS A 23 -12.75 0.82 -7.72
C LYS A 23 -11.23 0.62 -7.60
N GLY A 24 -10.68 -0.37 -8.28
CA GLY A 24 -9.23 -0.60 -8.32
C GLY A 24 -8.43 0.55 -8.95
N MET A 25 -8.92 1.15 -10.04
CA MET A 25 -8.26 2.28 -10.70
C MET A 25 -8.31 3.55 -9.85
N ILE A 26 -9.49 3.90 -9.32
CA ILE A 26 -9.65 5.03 -8.39
C ILE A 26 -8.77 4.85 -7.15
N GLY A 27 -8.76 3.63 -6.59
CA GLY A 27 -7.91 3.27 -5.46
C GLY A 27 -6.44 3.61 -5.74
N ARG A 28 -5.88 3.12 -6.84
CA ARG A 28 -4.48 3.38 -7.25
C ARG A 28 -4.18 4.87 -7.43
N LEU A 29 -5.07 5.62 -8.09
CA LEU A 29 -4.90 7.06 -8.27
C LEU A 29 -4.93 7.80 -6.92
N SER A 30 -5.75 7.33 -5.98
CA SER A 30 -5.87 7.94 -4.65
C SER A 30 -4.74 7.57 -3.69
N THR A 31 -4.03 6.46 -3.91
CA THR A 31 -2.98 5.94 -3.02
C THR A 31 -1.89 6.99 -2.74
N TYR A 32 -1.41 7.69 -3.78
CA TYR A 32 -0.37 8.69 -3.61
C TYR A 32 -0.81 9.84 -2.68
N LYS A 33 -2.04 10.34 -2.85
CA LYS A 33 -2.60 11.39 -2.00
C LYS A 33 -2.74 10.92 -0.55
N GLN A 34 -3.22 9.70 -0.34
CA GLN A 34 -3.39 9.12 0.99
C GLN A 34 -2.04 8.91 1.69
N LEU A 35 -1.06 8.35 0.99
CA LEU A 35 0.29 8.16 1.51
C LEU A 35 0.94 9.50 1.88
N LYS A 36 0.83 10.51 1.01
CA LYS A 36 1.36 11.85 1.30
C LYS A 36 0.70 12.46 2.55
N ALA A 37 -0.62 12.30 2.70
CA ALA A 37 -1.33 12.76 3.89
C ALA A 37 -0.90 12.02 5.17
N PHE A 38 -0.72 10.70 5.10
CA PHE A 38 -0.20 9.89 6.21
C PHE A 38 1.20 10.35 6.65
N MET A 39 2.11 10.56 5.70
CA MET A 39 3.47 11.01 6.00
C MET A 39 3.47 12.41 6.64
N ALA A 40 2.61 13.32 6.16
CA ALA A 40 2.50 14.67 6.69
C ALA A 40 1.91 14.72 8.10
N ASN A 41 0.86 13.94 8.37
CA ASN A 41 0.11 14.00 9.63
C ASN A 41 0.66 13.05 10.71
N THR A 42 1.20 11.91 10.31
CA THR A 42 1.57 10.82 11.24
C THR A 42 3.05 10.48 11.16
N GLY A 43 3.63 10.46 9.97
CA GLY A 43 5.01 10.00 9.73
C GLY A 43 6.13 10.97 10.12
N LYS A 44 5.81 12.26 10.34
CA LYS A 44 6.84 13.28 10.55
C LYS A 44 7.70 12.99 11.79
N GLY A 45 9.01 12.84 11.58
CA GLY A 45 9.99 12.62 12.64
C GLY A 45 9.95 11.23 13.29
N ARG A 46 9.22 10.26 12.70
CA ARG A 46 9.14 8.88 13.19
C ARG A 46 9.82 7.93 12.21
N ALA A 47 10.52 6.94 12.72
CA ALA A 47 10.94 5.79 11.92
C ALA A 47 9.69 5.01 11.47
N ILE A 48 9.63 4.65 10.19
CA ILE A 48 8.52 3.92 9.59
C ILE A 48 9.07 2.59 9.08
N TYR A 49 8.54 1.50 9.61
CA TYR A 49 8.82 0.16 9.15
C TYR A 49 7.65 -0.32 8.30
N TRP A 50 7.92 -0.68 7.04
CA TRP A 50 6.91 -1.14 6.10
C TRP A 50 7.22 -2.58 5.72
N PHE A 51 6.30 -3.49 6.05
CA PHE A 51 6.40 -4.90 5.66
C PHE A 51 5.45 -5.23 4.51
N HIS A 52 5.94 -6.04 3.57
CA HIS A 52 5.11 -6.64 2.54
C HIS A 52 4.96 -8.13 2.84
N ALA A 53 3.74 -8.64 2.74
CA ALA A 53 3.45 -10.07 2.77
C ALA A 53 2.64 -10.40 1.51
N ALA A 54 3.13 -11.34 0.71
CA ALA A 54 2.48 -11.83 -0.49
C ALA A 54 1.49 -12.97 -0.19
N SER A 55 1.54 -13.54 1.03
CA SER A 55 0.64 -14.59 1.47
C SER A 55 0.18 -14.43 2.93
N HIS A 56 -0.86 -15.19 3.31
CA HIS A 56 -1.32 -15.23 4.69
C HIS A 56 -0.29 -15.84 5.64
N GLY A 57 0.47 -16.86 5.19
CA GLY A 57 1.52 -17.48 6.01
C GLY A 57 2.66 -16.51 6.32
N GLU A 58 3.12 -15.75 5.33
CA GLU A 58 4.12 -14.69 5.53
C GLU A 58 3.60 -13.60 6.48
N PHE A 59 2.32 -13.23 6.38
CA PHE A 59 1.72 -12.28 7.30
C PHE A 59 1.75 -12.78 8.75
N GLU A 60 1.39 -14.04 9.01
CA GLU A 60 1.45 -14.63 10.35
C GLU A 60 2.89 -14.68 10.88
N GLN A 61 3.89 -14.89 10.02
CA GLN A 61 5.31 -14.84 10.40
C GLN A 61 5.79 -13.41 10.71
N VAL A 62 5.23 -12.39 10.07
CA VAL A 62 5.59 -10.97 10.32
C VAL A 62 5.01 -10.46 11.64
N LYS A 63 3.87 -10.97 12.11
CA LYS A 63 3.26 -10.56 13.39
C LYS A 63 4.20 -10.59 14.61
N PRO A 64 4.91 -11.69 14.92
CA PRO A 64 5.84 -11.70 16.04
C PRO A 64 7.00 -10.72 15.86
N VAL A 65 7.43 -10.46 14.61
CA VAL A 65 8.45 -9.45 14.31
C VAL A 65 7.94 -8.05 14.62
N LEU A 66 6.70 -7.72 14.24
CA LEU A 66 6.07 -6.43 14.58
C LEU A 66 5.91 -6.25 16.09
N ALA A 67 5.55 -7.31 16.81
CA ALA A 67 5.44 -7.27 18.27
C ALA A 67 6.80 -6.96 18.92
N GLY A 68 7.86 -7.68 18.57
CA GLY A 68 9.21 -7.43 19.08
C GLY A 68 9.75 -6.05 18.66
N LEU A 69 9.47 -5.61 17.42
CA LEU A 69 9.84 -4.27 16.96
C LEU A 69 9.18 -3.19 17.83
N LYS A 70 7.93 -3.39 18.26
CA LYS A 70 7.24 -2.43 19.12
C LYS A 70 7.84 -2.34 20.53
N GLU A 71 8.44 -3.43 21.02
CA GLU A 71 9.16 -3.46 22.30
C GLU A 71 10.47 -2.67 22.22
N VAL A 72 11.23 -2.84 21.13
CA VAL A 72 12.56 -2.20 20.95
C VAL A 72 12.44 -0.74 20.48
N GLU A 73 11.49 -0.45 19.58
CA GLU A 73 11.29 0.87 18.97
C GLU A 73 9.85 1.37 19.21
N PRO A 74 9.45 1.64 20.47
CA PRO A 74 8.05 1.92 20.83
C PRO A 74 7.47 3.18 20.18
N LYS A 75 8.33 4.13 19.78
CA LYS A 75 7.94 5.39 19.12
C LYS A 75 7.85 5.27 17.59
N SER A 76 8.28 4.16 17.01
CA SER A 76 8.19 3.90 15.57
C SER A 76 6.75 3.62 15.12
N LEU A 77 6.53 3.80 13.82
CA LEU A 77 5.32 3.37 13.12
C LEU A 77 5.64 2.08 12.38
N SER A 78 4.88 1.02 12.65
CA SER A 78 5.04 -0.32 12.11
C SER A 78 3.69 -0.95 11.87
#